data_AF-A0A7Y5RVS3-F1
#
_entry.id   AF-A0A7Y5RVS3-F1
#
_cell.length_a   1.000
_cell.length_b   1.000
_cell.length_c   1.000
_cell.angle_alpha   90.00
_cell.angle_beta   90.00
_cell.angle_gamma   90.00
#
_symmetry.space_group_name_H-M   'P 1'
#
loop_
_entity.id
_entity.type
_entity.pdbx_description
1 polymer ?
#
loop_
_entity_poly.entity_id
_entity_poly.type
_entity_poly.pdbx_seq_one_letter_code
_entity_poly.pdbx_strand_id
1 'polypeptide(L)' 'MMLEFSQREAEVLRSLIRERLEELGPEIHHTRTAEVKDELKDLRSELRSLLSRLSQT' A
#
# COMPACT_ATOMS: atom_id res chain seq x y z
N MET A 1 3.64 -6.77 19.49
CA MET A 1 2.71 -7.87 19.16
C MET A 1 3.00 -8.27 17.72
N MET A 2 3.37 -9.52 17.46
CA MET A 2 3.62 -10.03 16.12
C MET A 2 2.31 -10.59 15.59
N LEU A 3 1.80 -10.02 14.50
CA LEU A 3 0.62 -10.55 13.81
C LEU A 3 1.11 -11.68 12.91
N GLU A 4 0.57 -12.87 13.09
CA GLU A 4 0.82 -14.00 12.19
C GLU A 4 -0.34 -14.09 11.22
N PHE A 5 -0.01 -14.13 9.92
CA PHE A 5 -0.98 -14.32 8.86
C PHE A 5 -0.80 -15.71 8.28
N SER A 6 -1.92 -16.42 8.07
CA SER A 6 -1.93 -17.57 7.19
C SER A 6 -1.56 -17.16 5.77
N GLN A 7 -1.12 -18.13 4.95
CA GLN A 7 -0.80 -17.90 3.54
C GLN A 7 -1.99 -17.26 2.80
N ARG A 8 -3.21 -17.68 3.12
CA ARG A 8 -4.43 -17.15 2.50
C ARG A 8 -4.68 -15.69 2.87
N GLU A 9 -4.49 -15.33 4.14
CA GLU A 9 -4.62 -13.94 4.59
C GLU A 9 -3.54 -13.05 3.96
N ALA A 10 -2.31 -13.55 3.87
CA ALA A 10 -1.21 -12.85 3.21
C ALA A 10 -1.51 -12.60 1.73
N GLU A 11 -2.08 -13.58 1.01
CA GLU A 11 -2.52 -13.41 -0.38
C GLU A 11 -3.60 -12.34 -0.54
N VAL A 12 -4.63 -12.36 0.33
CA VAL A 12 -5.69 -11.35 0.31
C VAL A 12 -5.11 -9.96 0.56
N LEU A 13 -4.25 -9.81 1.57
CA LEU A 13 -3.58 -8.54 1.87
C LEU A 13 -2.71 -8.07 0.70
N ARG A 14 -1.92 -8.95 0.08
CA ARG A 14 -1.11 -8.61 -1.11
C ARG A 14 -2.00 -8.10 -2.25
N SER A 15 -3.17 -8.70 -2.47
CA SER A 15 -4.11 -8.26 -3.51
C SER A 15 -4.66 -6.87 -3.22
N LEU A 16 -5.17 -6.64 -2.00
CA LEU A 16 -5.72 -5.34 -1.59
C LEU A 16 -4.69 -4.22 -1.66
N ILE A 17 -3.44 -4.51 -1.24
CA ILE A 17 -2.35 -3.53 -1.31
C ILE A 17 -2.01 -3.18 -2.75
N ARG A 18 -1.99 -4.16 -3.67
CA ARG A 18 -1.72 -3.91 -5.09
C ARG A 18 -2.80 -3.04 -5.72
N GLU A 19 -4.06 -3.37 -5.49
CA GLU A 19 -5.20 -2.57 -5.95
C GLU A 19 -5.11 -1.12 -5.45
N ARG A 20 -4.85 -0.91 -4.15
CA ARG A 20 -4.70 0.43 -3.61
C ARG A 20 -3.50 1.18 -4.19
N LEU A 21 -2.38 0.50 -4.46
CA LEU A 21 -1.21 1.11 -5.11
C LEU A 21 -1.50 1.57 -6.54
N GLU A 22 -2.36 0.86 -7.27
CA GLU A 22 -2.81 1.24 -8.61
C GLU A 22 -3.70 2.49 -8.56
N GLU A 23 -4.61 2.58 -7.60
CA GLU A 23 -5.48 3.75 -7.39
C GLU A 23 -4.71 5.01 -6.96
N LEU A 24 -3.68 4.86 -6.13
CA LEU A 24 -2.89 5.97 -5.62
C LEU A 24 -2.15 6.73 -6.72
N GLY A 25 -1.79 6.08 -7.83
CA GLY A 25 -1.12 6.75 -8.95
C GLY A 25 -1.96 7.90 -9.53
N PRO A 26 -3.17 7.62 -10.04
CA PRO A 26 -4.13 8.63 -10.47
C PRO A 26 -4.50 9.63 -9.36
N GLU A 27 -4.70 9.18 -8.13
CA GLU A 27 -5.09 10.05 -7.01
C GLU A 27 -4.01 11.11 -6.70
N ILE A 28 -2.75 10.72 -6.67
CA ILE A 28 -1.60 11.63 -6.53
C ILE A 28 -1.51 12.59 -7.72
N HIS A 29 -1.81 12.11 -8.93
CA HIS A 29 -1.75 12.92 -10.13
C HIS A 29 -2.82 14.01 -10.14
N HIS A 30 -4.04 13.69 -9.69
CA HIS A 30 -5.17 14.62 -9.70
C HIS A 30 -5.24 15.53 -8.47
N THR A 31 -4.54 15.19 -7.38
CA THR A 31 -4.50 16.00 -6.16
C THR A 31 -3.70 17.29 -6.38
N ARG A 32 -4.35 18.44 -6.13
CA ARG A 32 -3.77 19.78 -6.30
C ARG A 32 -3.16 20.34 -5.02
N THR A 33 -3.64 19.90 -3.86
CA THR A 33 -3.13 20.33 -2.55
C THR A 33 -1.81 19.63 -2.27
N ALA A 34 -0.74 20.40 -2.05
CA ALA A 34 0.60 19.85 -1.86
C ALA A 34 0.69 18.91 -0.65
N GLU A 35 0.10 19.32 0.48
CA GLU A 35 0.08 18.52 1.72
C GLU A 35 -0.58 17.16 1.51
N VAL A 36 -1.80 17.13 0.97
CA VAL A 36 -2.51 15.88 0.65
C VAL A 36 -1.72 15.03 -0.36
N LYS A 37 -1.06 15.67 -1.34
CA LYS A 37 -0.24 14.96 -2.32
C LYS A 37 0.97 14.27 -1.67
N ASP A 38 1.56 14.89 -0.67
CA ASP A 38 2.69 14.32 0.07
C ASP A 38 2.23 13.19 0.98
N GLU A 39 1.10 13.34 1.69
CA GLU A 39 0.46 12.25 2.44
C GLU A 39 0.19 11.02 1.57
N LEU A 40 -0.34 11.22 0.35
CA LEU A 40 -0.59 10.12 -0.59
C LEU A 40 0.69 9.44 -1.07
N LYS A 41 1.79 10.18 -1.25
CA LYS A 41 3.10 9.60 -1.60
C LYS A 41 3.67 8.79 -0.44
N ASP A 42 3.53 9.28 0.78
CA ASP A 42 3.99 8.60 1.99
C ASP A 42 3.22 7.29 2.18
N LEU A 43 1.88 7.33 2.06
CA LEU A 43 1.04 6.14 2.05
C LEU A 43 1.48 5.14 0.96
N ARG A 44 1.76 5.61 -0.25
CA ARG A 44 2.27 4.75 -1.34
C ARG A 44 3.60 4.08 -0.98
N SER A 45 4.48 4.79 -0.28
CA SER A 45 5.76 4.27 0.20
C SER A 45 5.56 3.18 1.26
N GLU A 46 4.70 3.43 2.25
CA GLU A 46 4.36 2.49 3.31
C GLU A 46 3.74 1.20 2.76
N LEU A 47 2.81 1.32 1.81
CA LEU A 47 2.17 0.16 1.17
C LEU A 47 3.16 -0.67 0.35
N ARG A 48 4.11 -0.05 -0.35
CA ARG A 48 5.20 -0.77 -1.04
C ARG A 48 6.08 -1.54 -0.06
N SER A 49 6.43 -0.91 1.08
CA SER A 49 7.19 -1.56 2.14
C SER A 49 6.43 -2.74 2.76
N LEU A 50 5.13 -2.58 3.03
CA LEU A 50 4.27 -3.65 3.50
C LEU A 50 4.18 -4.81 2.50
N LEU A 51 3.97 -4.52 1.21
CA LEU A 51 3.93 -5.55 0.16
C LEU A 51 5.26 -6.32 0.05
N SER A 52 6.39 -5.63 0.18
CA SER A 52 7.72 -6.26 0.18
C SER A 52 7.88 -7.22 1.35
N ARG A 53 7.50 -6.81 2.56
CA ARG A 53 7.56 -7.67 3.76
C ARG A 53 6.65 -8.88 3.63
N LEU A 54 5.42 -8.66 3.17
CA LEU A 54 4.45 -9.73 2.95
C LEU A 54 4.91 -10.71 1.88
N SER A 55 5.77 -10.32 0.92
CA SER A 55 6.27 -11.21 -0.13
C SER A 55 7.46 -12.08 0.31
N GLN A 56 8.08 -11.76 1.45
CA GLN A 56 9.17 -12.53 2.06
C GLN A 56 8.66 -13.56 3.08
N THR A 57 7.36 -13.54 3.38
CA THR A 57 6.65 -14.49 4.26
C THR A 57 5.97 -15.57 3.41
#